data_AF-A0A6I2Z419-F1
#
_entry.id   AF-A0A6I2Z419-F1
#
_cell.length_a   1.000
_cell.length_b   1.000
_cell.length_c   1.000
_cell.angle_alpha   90.00
_cell.angle_beta   90.00
_cell.angle_gamma   90.00
#
_symmetry.space_group_name_H-M   'P 1'
#
loop_
_entity.id
_entity.type
_entity.pdbx_description
1 polymer ?
#
loop_
_entity_poly.entity_id
_entity_poly.type
_entity_poly.pdbx_seq_one_letter_code
_entity_poly.pdbx_strand_id
1 'polypeptide(L)'
;MSDLELPTVITAIADTQTESFIAATLFAQGWSVLFRAIDIDSLERYLKNNQDSVSGAILIFAPDLAGITHERLDAMKPLVKQLVGFSKNPTSDIALGELHLVPTTATDLISLVRGFIRAPMLRQATQPPSQARRAHVLAIGSAGSNTGCTTLAINIAMELSVAEKQTLLIDANFRAPSVATLLSLRNVNSEPGWRTIAPGLSVTEISQDQSISIETLMEQAIQSFDQVIIDLGSISGLSNRLTDRRWTSAMTTWSCDQGDEFMVVARPDVLGLHRLEQVTALIEMTSIRSPLSFVLNMRSMGRKGAEEEARYLGITTRLRPLGVRVIPRDARSISAAEAQKSTLIEVNARSVLRKAIAKIASEMQA
;
A
#
# COMPACT_ATOMS: atom_id res chain seq x y z
N MET A 1 10.78 -18.39 11.45
CA MET A 1 11.30 -17.02 11.44
C MET A 1 12.15 -16.92 10.20
N SER A 2 11.67 -16.25 9.16
CA SER A 2 12.52 -15.94 8.00
C SER A 2 13.37 -14.74 8.38
N ASP A 3 14.69 -14.89 8.45
CA ASP A 3 15.60 -13.78 8.65
C ASP A 3 15.34 -12.72 7.57
N LEU A 4 15.11 -11.51 8.07
CA LEU A 4 14.68 -10.34 7.32
C LEU A 4 15.93 -9.80 6.59
N GLU A 5 16.19 -10.20 5.35
CA GLU A 5 17.24 -9.54 4.55
C GLU A 5 16.75 -8.15 4.11
N LEU A 6 16.99 -7.17 4.98
CA LEU A 6 16.74 -5.76 4.69
C LEU A 6 17.66 -5.27 3.56
N PRO A 7 17.20 -4.36 2.68
CA PRO A 7 18.01 -3.93 1.54
C PRO A 7 19.31 -3.27 1.98
N THR A 8 20.36 -3.51 1.20
CA THR A 8 21.66 -2.83 1.33
C THR A 8 21.79 -1.72 0.31
N VAL A 9 22.48 -0.63 0.68
CA VAL A 9 22.60 0.59 -0.14
C VAL A 9 24.04 1.05 -0.20
N ILE A 10 24.42 1.56 -1.36
CA ILE A 10 25.66 2.31 -1.57
C ILE A 10 25.26 3.71 -2.05
N THR A 11 25.78 4.75 -1.41
CA THR A 11 25.56 6.14 -1.84
C THR A 11 26.80 6.64 -2.57
N ALA A 12 26.61 7.37 -3.66
CA ALA A 12 27.66 7.96 -4.47
C ALA A 12 27.25 9.39 -4.86
N ILE A 13 27.27 10.28 -3.88
CA ILE A 13 26.73 11.64 -3.91
C ILE A 13 27.73 12.56 -3.22
N ALA A 14 28.16 13.64 -3.89
CA ALA A 14 29.15 14.56 -3.32
C ALA A 14 28.52 15.62 -2.40
N ASP A 15 27.31 16.08 -2.69
CA ASP A 15 26.54 17.01 -1.87
C ASP A 15 26.21 16.38 -0.52
N THR A 16 26.87 16.87 0.53
CA THR A 16 26.81 16.30 1.88
C THR A 16 25.42 16.38 2.50
N GLN A 17 24.61 17.39 2.15
CA GLN A 17 23.24 17.52 2.66
C GLN A 17 22.34 16.45 2.04
N THR A 18 22.44 16.27 0.73
CA THR A 18 21.67 15.28 -0.03
C THR A 18 22.04 13.86 0.37
N GLU A 19 23.35 13.57 0.47
CA GLU A 19 23.86 12.27 0.93
C GLU A 19 23.38 11.97 2.35
N SER A 20 23.54 12.92 3.28
CA SER A 20 23.13 12.74 4.68
C SER A 20 21.63 12.49 4.80
N PHE A 21 20.81 13.24 4.06
CA PHE A 21 19.36 13.05 4.02
C PHE A 21 18.99 11.65 3.52
N ILE A 22 19.58 11.20 2.41
CA ILE A 22 19.30 9.88 1.83
C ILE A 22 19.75 8.76 2.75
N ALA A 23 21.00 8.80 3.22
CA ALA A 23 21.56 7.77 4.08
C ALA A 23 20.83 7.67 5.42
N ALA A 24 20.54 8.81 6.07
CA ALA A 24 19.83 8.81 7.35
C ALA A 24 18.38 8.30 7.20
N THR A 25 17.69 8.69 6.12
CA THR A 25 16.33 8.23 5.85
C THR A 25 16.27 6.72 5.63
N LEU A 26 17.17 6.17 4.82
CA LEU A 26 17.21 4.73 4.53
C LEU A 26 17.62 3.93 5.77
N PHE A 27 18.59 4.43 6.54
CA PHE A 27 18.99 3.83 7.81
C PHE A 27 17.83 3.82 8.82
N ALA A 28 17.03 4.88 8.91
CA ALA A 28 15.85 4.94 9.77
C ALA A 28 14.76 3.91 9.39
N GLN A 29 14.76 3.42 8.14
CA GLN A 29 13.89 2.31 7.70
C GLN A 29 14.54 0.93 7.90
N GLY A 30 15.68 0.87 8.58
CA GLY A 30 16.44 -0.35 8.85
C GLY A 30 17.34 -0.82 7.70
N TRP A 31 17.53 -0.01 6.65
CA TRP A 31 18.39 -0.40 5.52
C TRP A 31 19.85 -0.21 5.91
N SER A 32 20.72 -1.10 5.42
CA SER A 32 22.15 -1.03 5.71
C SER A 32 22.88 -0.23 4.64
N VAL A 33 23.56 0.84 5.04
CA VAL A 33 24.41 1.63 4.14
C VAL A 33 25.82 1.03 4.16
N LEU A 34 26.19 0.32 3.09
CA LEU A 34 27.44 -0.43 2.99
C LEU A 34 28.65 0.47 2.71
N PHE A 35 28.45 1.49 1.88
CA PHE A 35 29.52 2.38 1.45
C PHE A 35 28.98 3.74 1.01
N ARG A 36 29.78 4.78 1.26
CA ARG A 36 29.51 6.17 0.88
C ARG A 36 30.68 6.68 0.05
N ALA A 37 30.50 6.73 -1.26
CA ALA A 37 31.51 7.17 -2.21
C ALA A 37 31.50 8.69 -2.37
N ILE A 38 32.68 9.29 -2.31
CA ILE A 38 32.91 10.72 -2.55
C ILE A 38 33.47 10.99 -3.97
N ASP A 39 33.95 9.94 -4.62
CA ASP A 39 34.42 9.95 -6.01
C ASP A 39 34.16 8.57 -6.66
N ILE A 40 34.06 8.57 -7.98
CA ILE A 40 33.77 7.37 -8.76
C ILE A 40 34.87 6.29 -8.69
N ASP A 41 36.14 6.68 -8.47
CA ASP A 41 37.26 5.74 -8.43
C ASP A 41 37.25 4.92 -7.13
N SER A 42 36.83 5.55 -6.04
CA SER A 42 36.58 4.91 -4.74
C SER A 42 35.40 3.94 -4.84
N LEU A 43 34.34 4.32 -5.56
CA LEU A 43 33.20 3.47 -5.82
C LEU A 43 33.61 2.21 -6.61
N GLU A 44 34.29 2.37 -7.75
CA GLU A 44 34.73 1.22 -8.55
C GLU A 44 35.63 0.26 -7.78
N ARG A 45 36.57 0.78 -6.99
CA ARG A 45 37.42 -0.04 -6.12
C ARG A 45 36.58 -0.81 -5.10
N TYR A 46 35.60 -0.17 -4.49
CA TYR A 46 34.72 -0.82 -3.53
C TYR A 46 33.88 -1.93 -4.18
N LEU A 47 33.25 -1.65 -5.33
CA LEU A 47 32.41 -2.62 -6.06
C LEU A 47 33.22 -3.84 -6.50
N LYS A 48 34.47 -3.64 -6.97
CA LYS A 48 35.37 -4.74 -7.38
C LYS A 48 35.80 -5.63 -6.21
N ASN A 49 36.03 -5.04 -5.04
CA ASN A 49 36.56 -5.76 -3.87
C ASN A 49 35.49 -6.48 -3.04
N ASN A 50 34.19 -6.19 -3.24
CA ASN A 50 33.09 -6.67 -2.39
C ASN A 50 31.93 -7.29 -3.19
N GLN A 51 32.23 -8.00 -4.28
CA GLN A 51 31.22 -8.48 -5.25
C GLN A 51 30.03 -9.23 -4.60
N ASP A 52 30.31 -10.11 -3.64
CA ASP A 52 29.25 -10.91 -2.98
C ASP A 52 28.24 -10.02 -2.24
N SER A 53 28.71 -9.03 -1.48
CA SER A 53 27.85 -8.11 -0.71
C SER A 53 27.17 -7.04 -1.56
N VAL A 54 27.80 -6.68 -2.69
CA VAL A 54 27.35 -5.61 -3.59
C VAL A 54 26.29 -6.09 -4.59
N SER A 55 26.31 -7.36 -4.96
CA SER A 55 25.35 -7.95 -5.92
C SER A 55 23.88 -7.75 -5.51
N GLY A 56 23.61 -7.70 -4.21
CA GLY A 56 22.29 -7.43 -3.64
C GLY A 56 21.98 -5.96 -3.37
N ALA A 57 22.97 -5.06 -3.51
CA ALA A 57 22.90 -3.68 -3.09
C ALA A 57 22.28 -2.75 -4.14
N ILE A 58 21.70 -1.64 -3.67
CA ILE A 58 21.18 -0.55 -4.50
C ILE A 58 22.21 0.56 -4.51
N LEU A 59 22.68 0.95 -5.69
CA LEU A 59 23.57 2.08 -5.87
C LEU A 59 22.76 3.34 -6.16
N ILE A 60 22.79 4.29 -5.24
CA ILE A 60 22.18 5.60 -5.40
C ILE A 60 23.28 6.61 -5.73
N PHE A 61 23.18 7.27 -6.88
CA PHE A 61 24.18 8.23 -7.34
C PHE A 61 23.57 9.60 -7.65
N ALA A 62 24.42 10.62 -7.71
CA ALA A 62 24.07 11.93 -8.22
C ALA A 62 25.13 12.46 -9.21
N PRO A 63 24.77 13.38 -10.14
CA PRO A 63 25.68 13.96 -11.13
C PRO A 63 26.85 14.75 -10.55
N ASP A 64 26.76 15.15 -9.29
CA ASP A 64 27.80 15.91 -8.59
C ASP A 64 29.00 15.04 -8.16
N LEU A 65 28.91 13.72 -8.31
CA LEU A 65 30.01 12.80 -8.03
C LEU A 65 31.16 13.01 -9.02
N ALA A 66 32.35 13.31 -8.50
CA ALA A 66 33.53 13.55 -9.34
C ALA A 66 33.84 12.34 -10.24
N GLY A 67 34.03 12.61 -11.54
CA GLY A 67 34.44 11.62 -12.55
C GLY A 67 33.33 10.71 -13.08
N ILE A 68 32.07 10.96 -12.71
CA ILE A 68 30.92 10.18 -13.18
C ILE A 68 30.68 10.38 -14.67
N THR A 69 30.45 9.28 -15.39
CA THR A 69 30.10 9.29 -16.82
C THR A 69 29.12 8.15 -17.10
N HIS A 70 28.38 8.25 -18.19
CA HIS A 70 27.43 7.20 -18.61
C HIS A 70 28.13 5.84 -18.81
N GLU A 71 29.31 5.84 -19.43
CA GLU A 71 30.09 4.62 -19.68
C GLU A 71 30.46 3.89 -18.38
N ARG A 72 30.87 4.65 -17.36
CA ARG A 72 31.22 4.08 -16.05
C ARG A 72 29.99 3.58 -15.30
N LEU A 73 28.86 4.29 -15.39
CA LEU A 73 27.59 3.86 -14.82
C LEU A 73 27.07 2.56 -15.48
N ASP A 74 27.17 2.46 -16.80
CA ASP A 74 26.80 1.24 -17.54
C ASP A 74 27.66 0.05 -17.12
N ALA A 75 28.97 0.26 -16.91
CA ALA A 75 29.87 -0.77 -16.40
C ALA A 75 29.54 -1.23 -14.97
N MET A 76 28.92 -0.36 -14.15
CA MET A 76 28.50 -0.67 -12.78
C MET A 76 27.13 -1.34 -12.71
N LYS A 77 26.25 -1.06 -13.67
CA LYS A 77 24.88 -1.59 -13.73
C LYS A 77 24.78 -3.12 -13.53
N PRO A 78 25.64 -3.98 -14.10
CA PRO A 78 25.57 -5.43 -13.85
C PRO A 78 26.15 -5.87 -12.50
N LEU A 79 26.87 -5.01 -11.78
CA LEU A 79 27.53 -5.34 -10.51
C LEU A 79 26.60 -5.20 -9.30
N VAL A 80 25.56 -4.38 -9.44
CA VAL A 80 24.62 -4.03 -8.37
C VAL A 80 23.22 -4.53 -8.72
N LYS A 81 22.37 -4.69 -7.71
CA LYS A 81 20.98 -5.12 -7.92
C LYS A 81 20.17 -4.07 -8.68
N GLN A 82 20.45 -2.81 -8.43
CA GLN A 82 19.73 -1.68 -9.00
C GLN A 82 20.58 -0.41 -8.94
N LEU A 83 20.50 0.39 -10.00
CA LEU A 83 21.09 1.71 -10.10
C LEU A 83 19.98 2.76 -10.08
N VAL A 84 20.10 3.80 -9.25
CA VAL A 84 19.12 4.89 -9.11
C VAL A 84 19.86 6.23 -9.10
N GLY A 85 19.52 7.11 -10.04
CA GLY A 85 20.14 8.44 -10.14
C GLY A 85 19.20 9.55 -9.67
N PHE A 86 19.72 10.48 -8.87
CA PHE A 86 19.02 11.70 -8.47
C PHE A 86 19.73 12.95 -8.96
N SER A 87 18.97 13.94 -9.44
CA SER A 87 19.48 15.26 -9.80
C SER A 87 18.54 16.36 -9.31
N LYS A 88 19.11 17.52 -8.97
CA LYS A 88 18.34 18.74 -8.73
C LYS A 88 17.74 19.30 -10.04
N ASN A 89 18.39 19.02 -11.18
CA ASN A 89 17.96 19.43 -12.53
C ASN A 89 18.12 18.26 -13.53
N PRO A 90 17.19 17.28 -13.56
CA PRO A 90 17.30 16.12 -14.45
C PRO A 90 17.45 16.47 -15.94
N THR A 91 16.90 17.61 -16.38
CA THR A 91 16.97 18.08 -17.77
C THR A 91 18.36 18.59 -18.17
N SER A 92 19.22 19.00 -17.24
CA SER A 92 20.60 19.39 -17.55
C SER A 92 21.55 18.20 -17.60
N ASP A 93 21.17 17.10 -16.95
CA ASP A 93 22.07 15.96 -16.68
C ASP A 93 21.69 14.71 -17.48
N ILE A 94 20.92 14.90 -18.56
CA ILE A 94 20.40 13.82 -19.44
C ILE A 94 21.52 12.90 -19.95
N ALA A 95 22.76 13.41 -20.05
CA ALA A 95 23.92 12.64 -20.48
C ALA A 95 24.25 11.45 -19.56
N LEU A 96 23.75 11.41 -18.32
CA LEU A 96 23.96 10.32 -17.37
C LEU A 96 22.81 9.29 -17.35
N GLY A 97 21.84 9.43 -18.26
CA GLY A 97 20.70 8.53 -18.38
C GLY A 97 19.45 9.03 -17.65
N GLU A 98 18.62 8.09 -17.17
CA GLU A 98 17.38 8.41 -16.47
C GLU A 98 17.68 8.86 -15.03
N LEU A 99 17.34 10.13 -14.73
CA LEU A 99 17.53 10.74 -13.42
C LEU A 99 16.20 11.22 -12.85
N HIS A 100 16.04 11.11 -11.53
CA HIS A 100 14.86 11.57 -10.81
C HIS A 100 15.17 12.83 -10.02
N LEU A 101 14.15 13.65 -9.75
CA LEU A 101 14.31 14.76 -8.81
C LEU A 101 14.70 14.23 -7.42
N VAL A 102 15.63 14.91 -6.75
CA VAL A 102 15.98 14.62 -5.37
C VAL A 102 14.72 14.73 -4.50
N PRO A 103 14.29 13.66 -3.81
CA PRO A 103 13.10 13.71 -2.96
C PRO A 103 13.28 14.71 -1.81
N THR A 104 12.25 15.48 -1.50
CA THR A 104 12.27 16.46 -0.41
C THR A 104 11.72 15.90 0.90
N THR A 105 11.03 14.77 0.86
CA THR A 105 10.48 14.09 2.04
C THR A 105 11.02 12.67 2.16
N ALA A 106 11.17 12.19 3.40
CA ALA A 106 11.61 10.82 3.67
C ALA A 106 10.69 9.80 3.00
N THR A 107 9.39 10.06 3.07
CA THR A 107 8.36 9.23 2.46
C THR A 107 8.48 9.15 0.94
N ASP A 108 8.80 10.27 0.30
CA ASP A 108 8.98 10.28 -1.14
C ASP A 108 10.16 9.42 -1.57
N LEU A 109 11.30 9.57 -0.88
CA LEU A 109 12.51 8.77 -1.11
C LEU A 109 12.25 7.28 -0.95
N ILE A 110 11.62 6.87 0.15
CA ILE A 110 11.41 5.46 0.45
C ILE A 110 10.49 4.79 -0.59
N SER A 111 9.37 5.42 -0.94
CA SER A 111 8.48 4.88 -1.97
C SER A 111 9.16 4.81 -3.33
N LEU A 112 9.96 5.81 -3.69
CA LEU A 112 10.65 5.87 -4.97
C LEU A 112 11.75 4.79 -5.05
N VAL A 113 12.61 4.67 -4.04
CA VAL A 113 13.66 3.63 -4.00
C VAL A 113 13.05 2.23 -3.93
N ARG A 114 11.97 2.02 -3.16
CA ARG A 114 11.21 0.76 -3.20
C ARG A 114 10.60 0.49 -4.57
N GLY A 115 10.15 1.51 -5.29
CA GLY A 115 9.69 1.40 -6.67
C GLY A 115 10.75 0.77 -7.58
N PHE A 116 12.00 1.23 -7.48
CA PHE A 116 13.13 0.67 -8.24
C PHE A 116 13.50 -0.74 -7.82
N ILE A 117 13.32 -1.09 -6.54
CA ILE A 117 13.42 -2.48 -6.13
C ILE A 117 12.31 -3.30 -6.79
N ARG A 118 11.08 -2.80 -6.95
CA ARG A 118 9.93 -3.64 -7.32
C ARG A 118 9.81 -3.93 -8.82
N ALA A 119 10.13 -2.97 -9.70
CA ALA A 119 9.99 -3.11 -11.15
C ALA A 119 11.24 -2.57 -11.87
N PRO A 120 12.16 -3.42 -12.36
CA PRO A 120 13.22 -2.96 -13.23
C PRO A 120 12.61 -2.67 -14.61
N MET A 121 12.40 -1.38 -14.89
CA MET A 121 12.03 -0.79 -16.19
C MET A 121 10.63 -1.12 -16.75
N LEU A 122 9.65 -0.30 -16.36
CA LEU A 122 8.47 0.04 -17.18
C LEU A 122 7.71 1.27 -16.63
N ARG A 123 8.43 2.29 -16.11
CA ARG A 123 7.81 3.59 -15.85
C ARG A 123 8.18 4.55 -16.97
N GLN A 124 7.26 4.71 -17.92
CA GLN A 124 7.17 5.98 -18.62
C GLN A 124 6.98 7.09 -17.56
N ALA A 125 7.64 8.20 -17.84
CA ALA A 125 7.69 9.45 -17.07
C ALA A 125 6.62 9.60 -15.98
N THR A 126 7.09 9.98 -14.81
CA THR A 126 6.34 10.61 -13.71
C THR A 126 5.20 11.43 -14.29
N GLN A 127 3.96 10.90 -14.23
CA GLN A 127 2.81 11.74 -14.56
C GLN A 127 2.85 12.93 -13.61
N PRO A 128 2.74 14.17 -14.12
CA PRO A 128 2.68 15.34 -13.27
C PRO A 128 1.52 15.19 -12.27
N PRO A 129 1.63 15.80 -11.08
CA PRO A 129 0.55 15.78 -10.12
C PRO A 129 -0.70 16.43 -10.73
N SER A 130 -1.85 15.77 -10.53
CA SER A 130 -3.22 16.27 -10.73
C SER A 130 -3.73 16.43 -12.17
N GLN A 131 -4.05 15.33 -12.84
CA GLN A 131 -5.45 15.28 -13.32
C GLN A 131 -6.32 15.08 -12.08
N ALA A 132 -7.38 15.88 -11.94
CA ALA A 132 -8.34 15.72 -10.86
C ALA A 132 -8.85 14.27 -10.89
N ARG A 133 -8.41 13.47 -9.92
CA ARG A 133 -8.86 12.08 -9.80
C ARG A 133 -10.36 12.13 -9.57
N ARG A 134 -11.12 11.46 -10.44
CA ARG A 134 -12.57 11.40 -10.29
C ARG A 134 -12.93 10.50 -9.10
N ALA A 135 -12.27 9.35 -8.99
CA ALA A 135 -12.50 8.43 -7.89
C ALA A 135 -11.71 8.81 -6.63
N HIS A 136 -12.36 8.65 -5.47
CA HIS A 136 -11.68 8.47 -4.19
C HIS A 136 -11.41 6.97 -3.98
N VAL A 137 -10.16 6.61 -3.67
CA VAL A 137 -9.70 5.22 -3.54
C VAL A 137 -9.43 4.87 -2.08
N LEU A 138 -10.28 4.01 -1.51
CA LEU A 138 -10.13 3.44 -0.18
C LEU A 138 -9.61 2.00 -0.28
N ALA A 139 -8.42 1.77 0.28
CA ALA A 139 -7.92 0.42 0.50
C ALA A 139 -8.21 -0.05 1.93
N ILE A 140 -8.77 -1.24 2.07
CA ILE A 140 -9.13 -1.83 3.35
C ILE A 140 -8.26 -3.06 3.58
N GLY A 141 -7.40 -2.97 4.57
CA GLY A 141 -6.56 -4.07 5.05
C GLY A 141 -6.90 -4.45 6.48
N SER A 142 -6.53 -5.66 6.88
CA SER A 142 -6.78 -6.15 8.24
C SER A 142 -5.51 -6.51 9.00
N ALA A 143 -5.47 -6.16 10.29
CA ALA A 143 -4.40 -6.56 11.18
C ALA A 143 -4.27 -8.09 11.35
N GLY A 144 -5.32 -8.86 11.02
CA GLY A 144 -5.25 -10.32 11.05
C GLY A 144 -6.40 -11.04 10.36
N SER A 145 -6.55 -12.33 10.63
CA SER A 145 -7.68 -13.11 10.11
C SER A 145 -8.98 -12.83 10.88
N ASN A 146 -10.12 -13.04 10.23
CA ASN A 146 -11.46 -12.99 10.84
C ASN A 146 -11.80 -11.66 11.54
N THR A 147 -11.33 -10.54 11.00
CA THR A 147 -11.67 -9.18 11.48
C THR A 147 -12.92 -8.60 10.83
N GLY A 148 -13.48 -9.28 9.84
CA GLY A 148 -14.59 -8.77 9.03
C GLY A 148 -14.19 -7.76 7.96
N CYS A 149 -12.92 -7.75 7.53
CA CYS A 149 -12.38 -6.89 6.47
C CYS A 149 -13.22 -6.91 5.19
N THR A 150 -13.36 -8.08 4.56
CA THR A 150 -14.13 -8.28 3.33
C THR A 150 -15.60 -7.91 3.52
N THR A 151 -16.20 -8.31 4.66
CA THR A 151 -17.57 -7.91 5.00
C THR A 151 -17.72 -6.39 5.07
N LEU A 152 -16.77 -5.70 5.69
CA LEU A 152 -16.77 -4.25 5.77
C LEU A 152 -16.63 -3.62 4.37
N ALA A 153 -15.71 -4.12 3.54
CA ALA A 153 -15.50 -3.66 2.16
C ALA A 153 -16.77 -3.81 1.30
N ILE A 154 -17.41 -4.99 1.32
CA ILE A 154 -18.67 -5.25 0.62
C ILE A 154 -19.76 -4.26 1.04
N ASN A 155 -19.91 -4.06 2.35
CA ASN A 155 -21.00 -3.24 2.86
C ASN A 155 -20.73 -1.73 2.73
N ILE A 156 -19.48 -1.27 2.83
CA ILE A 156 -19.13 0.11 2.49
C ILE A 156 -19.43 0.38 1.02
N ALA A 157 -19.01 -0.52 0.11
CA ALA A 157 -19.26 -0.36 -1.32
C ALA A 157 -20.76 -0.29 -1.64
N MET A 158 -21.57 -1.14 -1.00
CA MET A 158 -23.03 -1.12 -1.17
C MET A 158 -23.69 0.15 -0.58
N GLU A 159 -23.24 0.64 0.58
CA GLU A 159 -23.79 1.89 1.13
C GLU A 159 -23.42 3.09 0.26
N LEU A 160 -22.24 3.11 -0.36
CA LEU A 160 -21.85 4.13 -1.35
C LEU A 160 -22.68 4.06 -2.62
N SER A 161 -22.97 2.86 -3.15
CA SER A 161 -23.82 2.72 -4.34
C SER A 161 -25.27 3.12 -4.08
N VAL A 162 -25.79 2.83 -2.88
CA VAL A 162 -27.12 3.30 -2.44
C VAL A 162 -27.18 4.81 -2.27
N ALA A 163 -26.05 5.45 -1.97
CA ALA A 163 -25.89 6.90 -2.01
C ALA A 163 -25.58 7.45 -3.42
N GLU A 164 -25.92 6.68 -4.46
CA GLU A 164 -25.82 7.05 -5.88
C GLU A 164 -24.39 7.31 -6.39
N LYS A 165 -23.36 6.85 -5.67
CA LYS A 165 -21.97 6.90 -6.14
C LYS A 165 -21.68 5.73 -7.06
N GLN A 166 -21.08 6.00 -8.22
CA GLN A 166 -20.53 4.93 -9.04
C GLN A 166 -19.35 4.31 -8.28
N THR A 167 -19.52 3.08 -7.81
CA THR A 167 -18.61 2.41 -6.89
C THR A 167 -18.07 1.12 -7.50
N LEU A 168 -16.75 0.95 -7.46
CA LEU A 168 -16.07 -0.30 -7.79
C LEU A 168 -15.54 -0.97 -6.53
N LEU A 169 -15.87 -2.24 -6.32
CA LEU A 169 -15.27 -3.09 -5.31
C LEU A 169 -14.27 -4.06 -5.96
N ILE A 170 -13.02 -4.01 -5.53
CA ILE A 170 -11.94 -4.86 -6.02
C ILE A 170 -11.60 -5.89 -4.93
N ASP A 171 -11.81 -7.17 -5.21
CA ASP A 171 -11.26 -8.26 -4.38
C ASP A 171 -9.77 -8.43 -4.73
N ALA A 172 -8.92 -7.92 -3.85
CA ALA A 172 -7.47 -7.99 -3.96
C ALA A 172 -6.84 -8.94 -2.93
N ASN A 173 -7.66 -9.76 -2.26
CA ASN A 173 -7.19 -10.77 -1.32
C ASN A 173 -6.82 -12.06 -2.07
N PHE A 174 -5.75 -11.99 -2.88
CA PHE A 174 -5.31 -13.08 -3.76
C PHE A 174 -5.14 -14.45 -3.09
N ARG A 175 -4.84 -14.50 -1.77
CA ARG A 175 -4.66 -15.77 -1.04
C ARG A 175 -5.97 -16.45 -0.70
N ALA A 176 -7.02 -15.66 -0.56
CA ALA A 176 -8.32 -16.10 -0.10
C ALA A 176 -9.41 -15.14 -0.64
N PRO A 177 -9.59 -15.08 -1.98
CA PRO A 177 -10.65 -14.27 -2.57
C PRO A 177 -11.99 -14.78 -2.05
N SER A 178 -12.87 -13.86 -1.67
CA SER A 178 -14.09 -14.22 -0.94
C SER A 178 -15.29 -13.36 -1.28
N VAL A 179 -15.10 -12.20 -1.94
CA VAL A 179 -16.20 -11.32 -2.36
C VAL A 179 -17.19 -12.07 -3.25
N ALA A 180 -16.69 -12.76 -4.28
CA ALA A 180 -17.54 -13.51 -5.19
C ALA A 180 -18.37 -14.59 -4.46
N THR A 181 -17.77 -15.27 -3.48
CA THR A 181 -18.45 -16.32 -2.72
C THR A 181 -19.52 -15.73 -1.79
N LEU A 182 -19.20 -14.64 -1.09
CA LEU A 182 -20.10 -13.96 -0.16
C LEU A 182 -21.28 -13.27 -0.83
N LEU A 183 -21.16 -12.93 -2.12
CA LEU A 183 -22.22 -12.31 -2.92
C LEU A 183 -22.84 -13.26 -3.95
N SER A 184 -22.50 -14.56 -3.89
CA SER A 184 -22.96 -15.58 -4.85
C SER A 184 -22.68 -15.26 -6.32
N LEU A 185 -21.60 -14.54 -6.60
CA LEU A 185 -21.15 -14.20 -7.95
C LEU A 185 -20.35 -15.36 -8.55
N ARG A 186 -20.53 -15.62 -9.85
CA ARG A 186 -19.81 -16.68 -10.57
C ARG A 186 -18.88 -16.07 -11.60
N ASN A 187 -17.69 -16.62 -11.79
CA ASN A 187 -16.82 -16.26 -12.92
C ASN A 187 -16.44 -14.76 -12.97
N VAL A 188 -16.26 -14.11 -11.80
CA VAL A 188 -15.88 -12.68 -11.73
C VAL A 188 -14.47 -12.45 -12.30
N ASN A 189 -13.59 -13.43 -12.11
CA ASN A 189 -12.20 -13.39 -12.58
C ASN A 189 -12.02 -13.72 -14.08
N SER A 190 -13.07 -14.19 -14.77
CA SER A 190 -12.97 -14.55 -16.20
C SER A 190 -13.44 -13.44 -17.14
N GLU A 191 -14.08 -12.39 -16.63
CA GLU A 191 -14.54 -11.26 -17.43
C GLU A 191 -13.47 -10.16 -17.46
N PRO A 192 -13.13 -9.60 -18.63
CA PRO A 192 -12.25 -8.45 -18.70
C PRO A 192 -12.94 -7.22 -18.08
N GLY A 193 -12.23 -6.51 -17.20
CA GLY A 193 -12.73 -5.30 -16.55
C GLY A 193 -13.46 -5.58 -15.24
N TRP A 194 -14.70 -5.12 -15.14
CA TRP A 194 -15.54 -5.24 -13.94
C TRP A 194 -16.98 -5.58 -14.31
N ARG A 195 -17.66 -6.25 -13.39
CA ARG A 195 -19.07 -6.64 -13.53
C ARG A 195 -19.96 -5.78 -12.67
N THR A 196 -20.98 -5.17 -13.27
CA THR A 196 -22.06 -4.50 -12.53
C THR A 196 -22.94 -5.54 -11.83
N ILE A 197 -23.10 -5.42 -10.51
CA ILE A 197 -23.91 -6.36 -9.70
C ILE A 197 -25.14 -5.69 -9.06
N ALA A 198 -25.15 -4.36 -8.97
CA ALA A 198 -26.29 -3.57 -8.52
C ALA A 198 -26.21 -2.15 -9.15
N PRO A 199 -27.28 -1.34 -9.10
CA PRO A 199 -27.21 0.05 -9.57
C PRO A 199 -26.07 0.80 -8.87
N GLY A 200 -25.11 1.30 -9.67
CA GLY A 200 -23.94 2.01 -9.16
C GLY A 200 -22.90 1.14 -8.44
N LEU A 201 -23.00 -0.20 -8.46
CA LEU A 201 -22.01 -1.09 -7.87
C LEU A 201 -21.46 -2.08 -8.89
N SER A 202 -20.16 -2.01 -9.11
CA SER A 202 -19.39 -2.97 -9.89
C SER A 202 -18.38 -3.72 -9.04
N VAL A 203 -18.02 -4.94 -9.46
CA VAL A 203 -17.05 -5.79 -8.77
C VAL A 203 -16.04 -6.34 -9.76
N THR A 204 -14.78 -6.45 -9.34
CA THR A 204 -13.75 -7.23 -10.04
C THR A 204 -12.88 -7.98 -9.04
N GLU A 205 -12.22 -9.05 -9.48
CA GLU A 205 -11.31 -9.86 -8.68
C GLU A 205 -9.94 -9.87 -9.36
N ILE A 206 -8.89 -9.49 -8.63
CA ILE A 206 -7.53 -9.51 -9.16
C ILE A 206 -7.02 -10.96 -9.18
N SER A 207 -6.89 -11.51 -10.38
CA SER A 207 -6.24 -12.81 -10.61
C SER A 207 -4.77 -12.64 -11.04
N GLN A 208 -4.02 -13.75 -11.04
CA GLN A 208 -2.63 -13.77 -11.47
C GLN A 208 -2.45 -13.21 -12.89
N ASP A 209 -3.37 -13.54 -13.79
CA ASP A 209 -3.31 -13.15 -15.20
C ASP A 209 -3.56 -11.64 -15.40
N GLN A 210 -4.30 -11.01 -14.48
CA GLN A 210 -4.62 -9.57 -14.51
C GLN A 210 -3.58 -8.70 -13.79
N SER A 211 -2.58 -9.32 -13.15
CA SER A 211 -1.66 -8.61 -12.28
C SER A 211 -0.58 -7.78 -12.98
N ILE A 212 -0.32 -8.07 -14.27
CA ILE A 212 0.61 -7.32 -15.12
C ILE A 212 0.03 -5.93 -15.49
N SER A 213 -1.25 -5.68 -15.18
CA SER A 213 -1.98 -4.47 -15.55
C SER A 213 -2.63 -3.73 -14.37
N ILE A 214 -2.12 -3.85 -13.13
CA ILE A 214 -2.72 -3.16 -11.97
C ILE A 214 -2.73 -1.65 -12.18
N GLU A 215 -1.66 -1.07 -12.71
CA GLU A 215 -1.60 0.35 -13.08
C GLU A 215 -2.70 0.71 -14.07
N THR A 216 -2.82 -0.02 -15.19
CA THR A 216 -3.85 0.24 -16.21
C THR A 216 -5.27 0.06 -15.65
N LEU A 217 -5.49 -0.97 -14.83
CA LEU A 217 -6.78 -1.22 -14.18
C LEU A 217 -7.15 -0.06 -13.27
N MET A 218 -6.21 0.40 -12.43
CA MET A 218 -6.46 1.48 -11.50
C MET A 218 -6.65 2.82 -12.23
N GLU A 219 -5.92 3.09 -13.31
CA GLU A 219 -6.14 4.27 -14.15
C GLU A 219 -7.56 4.28 -14.75
N GLN A 220 -8.01 3.15 -15.30
CA GLN A 220 -9.37 3.01 -15.83
C GLN A 220 -10.43 3.13 -14.73
N ALA A 221 -10.20 2.52 -13.56
CA ALA A 221 -11.10 2.58 -12.43
C ALA A 221 -11.24 4.02 -11.90
N ILE A 222 -10.13 4.73 -11.75
CA ILE A 222 -10.10 6.11 -11.25
C ILE A 222 -10.84 7.07 -12.18
N GLN A 223 -10.86 6.80 -13.49
CA GLN A 223 -11.60 7.60 -14.47
C GLN A 223 -13.10 7.25 -14.57
N SER A 224 -13.45 6.00 -14.28
CA SER A 224 -14.79 5.46 -14.51
C SER A 224 -15.72 5.57 -13.30
N PHE A 225 -15.17 5.60 -12.09
CA PHE A 225 -15.92 5.54 -10.84
C PHE A 225 -15.74 6.80 -9.99
N ASP A 226 -16.67 7.02 -9.08
CA ASP A 226 -16.57 8.07 -8.06
C ASP A 226 -15.90 7.52 -6.78
N GLN A 227 -16.00 6.20 -6.56
CA GLN A 227 -15.41 5.50 -5.41
C GLN A 227 -14.80 4.17 -5.84
N VAL A 228 -13.60 3.86 -5.37
CA VAL A 228 -12.97 2.54 -5.54
C VAL A 228 -12.60 1.98 -4.18
N ILE A 229 -13.15 0.81 -3.85
CA ILE A 229 -12.93 0.09 -2.59
C ILE A 229 -12.08 -1.14 -2.90
N ILE A 230 -10.91 -1.25 -2.26
CA ILE A 230 -9.97 -2.36 -2.47
C ILE A 230 -9.94 -3.23 -1.21
N ASP A 231 -10.42 -4.47 -1.29
CA ASP A 231 -10.27 -5.44 -0.20
C ASP A 231 -8.92 -6.16 -0.29
N LEU A 232 -7.97 -5.77 0.56
CA LEU A 232 -6.63 -6.38 0.62
C LEU A 232 -6.57 -7.64 1.50
N GLY A 233 -7.65 -7.93 2.23
CA GLY A 233 -7.67 -8.98 3.24
C GLY A 233 -6.67 -8.73 4.39
N SER A 234 -6.09 -9.80 4.93
CA SER A 234 -5.08 -9.68 6.01
C SER A 234 -3.82 -9.02 5.48
N ILE A 235 -3.36 -7.94 6.10
CA ILE A 235 -2.08 -7.27 5.82
C ILE A 235 -0.99 -7.67 6.83
N SER A 236 -1.19 -8.75 7.58
CA SER A 236 -0.15 -9.37 8.40
C SER A 236 1.13 -9.60 7.58
N GLY A 237 2.27 -9.10 8.07
CA GLY A 237 3.53 -9.11 7.32
C GLY A 237 3.59 -8.03 6.22
N LEU A 238 2.99 -6.87 6.46
CA LEU A 238 2.93 -5.74 5.52
C LEU A 238 4.31 -5.34 5.00
N SER A 239 5.34 -5.31 5.86
CA SER A 239 6.72 -5.01 5.46
C SER A 239 7.20 -5.94 4.34
N ASN A 240 7.03 -7.25 4.51
CA ASN A 240 7.39 -8.24 3.50
C ASN A 240 6.64 -7.98 2.20
N ARG A 241 5.32 -7.71 2.26
CA ARG A 241 4.52 -7.41 1.05
C ARG A 241 5.00 -6.16 0.35
N LEU A 242 5.34 -5.12 1.10
CA LEU A 242 5.84 -3.88 0.52
C LEU A 242 7.26 -4.01 -0.05
N THR A 243 8.04 -5.02 0.33
CA THR A 243 9.32 -5.31 -0.33
C THR A 243 9.24 -6.42 -1.38
N ASP A 244 8.13 -7.16 -1.42
CA ASP A 244 7.93 -8.31 -2.29
C ASP A 244 7.60 -7.87 -3.73
N ARG A 245 8.30 -8.48 -4.67
CA ARG A 245 8.15 -8.24 -6.12
C ARG A 245 7.05 -9.09 -6.76
N ARG A 246 6.51 -10.05 -6.02
CA ARG A 246 5.45 -10.91 -6.53
C ARG A 246 4.21 -10.07 -6.79
N TRP A 247 3.53 -10.40 -7.89
CA TRP A 247 2.27 -9.80 -8.30
C TRP A 247 1.22 -9.71 -7.18
N THR A 248 1.28 -10.67 -6.27
CA THR A 248 0.47 -10.79 -5.07
C THR A 248 0.54 -9.58 -4.12
N SER A 249 1.60 -8.79 -4.20
CA SER A 249 1.83 -7.63 -3.33
C SER A 249 1.68 -6.30 -4.07
N ALA A 250 1.44 -6.33 -5.39
CA ALA A 250 1.37 -5.14 -6.21
C ALA A 250 0.16 -4.26 -5.84
N MET A 251 -1.02 -4.85 -5.62
CA MET A 251 -2.20 -4.07 -5.20
C MET A 251 -2.06 -3.48 -3.79
N THR A 252 -1.49 -4.22 -2.83
CA THR A 252 -1.19 -3.69 -1.49
C THR A 252 -0.21 -2.52 -1.57
N THR A 253 0.82 -2.66 -2.41
CA THR A 253 1.81 -1.61 -2.64
C THR A 253 1.20 -0.37 -3.27
N TRP A 254 0.46 -0.54 -4.37
CA TRP A 254 -0.26 0.55 -5.04
C TRP A 254 -1.15 1.27 -4.03
N SER A 255 -1.89 0.51 -3.21
CA SER A 255 -2.77 1.04 -2.17
C SER A 255 -2.05 1.84 -1.09
N CYS A 256 -0.80 1.51 -0.75
CA CYS A 256 -0.02 2.27 0.23
C CYS A 256 0.65 3.53 -0.36
N ASP A 257 0.99 3.50 -1.64
CA ASP A 257 1.73 4.58 -2.31
C ASP A 257 0.80 5.60 -2.99
N GLN A 258 -0.37 5.17 -3.47
CA GLN A 258 -1.26 5.97 -4.34
C GLN A 258 -2.70 6.10 -3.83
N GLY A 259 -3.13 5.32 -2.83
CA GLY A 259 -4.48 5.38 -2.28
C GLY A 259 -4.78 6.70 -1.56
N ASP A 260 -6.06 7.10 -1.57
CA ASP A 260 -6.49 8.31 -0.86
C ASP A 260 -6.72 8.03 0.64
N GLU A 261 -7.06 6.78 0.98
CA GLU A 261 -7.14 6.30 2.37
C GLU A 261 -6.70 4.82 2.46
N PHE A 262 -5.89 4.49 3.46
CA PHE A 262 -5.53 3.12 3.83
C PHE A 262 -6.09 2.78 5.20
N MET A 263 -7.21 2.05 5.21
CA MET A 263 -7.94 1.68 6.41
C MET A 263 -7.48 0.33 6.96
N VAL A 264 -7.09 0.32 8.24
CA VAL A 264 -6.70 -0.90 8.96
C VAL A 264 -7.81 -1.35 9.91
N VAL A 265 -8.36 -2.53 9.64
CA VAL A 265 -9.40 -3.18 10.44
C VAL A 265 -8.78 -4.09 11.51
N ALA A 266 -9.21 -3.93 12.75
CA ALA A 266 -8.78 -4.75 13.87
C ALA A 266 -9.96 -5.27 14.71
N ARG A 267 -9.66 -6.20 15.60
CA ARG A 267 -10.61 -6.78 16.56
C ARG A 267 -10.23 -6.48 18.00
N PRO A 268 -11.21 -6.45 18.91
CA PRO A 268 -10.99 -6.07 20.30
C PRO A 268 -10.44 -7.20 21.18
N ASP A 269 -10.36 -8.43 20.66
CA ASP A 269 -9.85 -9.55 21.43
C ASP A 269 -8.33 -9.52 21.54
N VAL A 270 -7.79 -10.30 22.49
CA VAL A 270 -6.35 -10.31 22.82
C VAL A 270 -5.49 -10.51 21.58
N LEU A 271 -5.85 -11.47 20.73
CA LEU A 271 -5.10 -11.75 19.51
C LEU A 271 -5.25 -10.64 18.46
N GLY A 272 -6.44 -10.03 18.34
CA GLY A 272 -6.68 -8.90 17.45
C GLY A 272 -5.84 -7.68 17.81
N LEU A 273 -5.77 -7.35 19.11
CA LEU A 273 -4.95 -6.24 19.62
C LEU A 273 -3.45 -6.53 19.45
N HIS A 274 -2.98 -7.72 19.80
CA HIS A 274 -1.57 -8.08 19.61
C HIS A 274 -1.13 -7.97 18.14
N ARG A 275 -1.97 -8.43 17.22
CA ARG A 275 -1.71 -8.31 15.78
C ARG A 275 -1.77 -6.86 15.29
N LEU A 276 -2.66 -6.06 15.86
CA LEU A 276 -2.71 -4.62 15.57
C LEU A 276 -1.40 -3.94 16.00
N GLU A 277 -0.88 -4.23 17.19
CA GLU A 277 0.42 -3.71 17.66
C GLU A 277 1.56 -4.06 16.69
N GLN A 278 1.60 -5.31 16.21
CA GLN A 278 2.56 -5.74 15.21
C GLN A 278 2.43 -4.96 13.91
N VAL A 279 1.21 -4.80 13.40
CA VAL A 279 0.96 -4.05 12.16
C VAL A 279 1.30 -2.57 12.33
N THR A 280 0.94 -1.94 13.45
CA THR A 280 1.28 -0.52 13.69
C THR A 280 2.78 -0.31 13.81
N ALA A 281 3.51 -1.20 14.48
CA ALA A 281 4.97 -1.11 14.55
C ALA A 281 5.61 -1.24 13.15
N LEU A 282 5.07 -2.13 12.30
CA LEU A 282 5.51 -2.24 10.91
C LEU A 282 5.20 -0.97 10.12
N ILE A 283 4.02 -0.38 10.30
CA ILE A 283 3.63 0.88 9.64
C ILE A 283 4.54 2.02 10.08
N GLU A 284 4.91 2.15 11.35
CA GLU A 284 5.84 3.18 11.81
C GLU A 284 7.23 3.04 11.17
N MET A 285 7.69 1.80 10.99
CA MET A 285 8.96 1.48 10.32
C MET A 285 8.88 1.52 8.79
N THR A 286 7.68 1.68 8.23
CA THR A 286 7.42 1.59 6.80
C THR A 286 6.78 2.88 6.35
N SER A 287 7.48 3.66 5.53
CA SER A 287 6.81 4.80 4.92
C SER A 287 5.63 4.37 4.03
N ILE A 288 4.42 4.75 4.43
CA ILE A 288 3.16 4.63 3.68
C ILE A 288 2.73 6.06 3.33
N ARG A 289 2.46 6.32 2.06
CA ARG A 289 2.02 7.65 1.60
C ARG A 289 0.55 7.89 1.87
N SER A 290 -0.25 6.85 1.71
CA SER A 290 -1.70 6.92 1.84
C SER A 290 -2.09 7.23 3.29
N PRO A 291 -2.92 8.26 3.53
CA PRO A 291 -3.41 8.59 4.86
C PRO A 291 -4.03 7.36 5.55
N LEU A 292 -3.63 7.12 6.80
CA LEU A 292 -4.09 5.97 7.55
C LEU A 292 -5.43 6.26 8.21
N SER A 293 -6.32 5.28 8.22
CA SER A 293 -7.45 5.25 9.16
C SER A 293 -7.54 3.89 9.83
N PHE A 294 -8.27 3.82 10.94
CA PHE A 294 -8.42 2.57 11.65
C PHE A 294 -9.89 2.31 11.99
N VAL A 295 -10.29 1.03 11.95
CA VAL A 295 -11.61 0.57 12.40
C VAL A 295 -11.48 -0.57 13.40
N LEU A 296 -12.00 -0.37 14.61
CA LEU A 296 -12.24 -1.46 15.56
C LEU A 296 -13.59 -2.11 15.23
N ASN A 297 -13.55 -3.29 14.62
CA ASN A 297 -14.75 -4.06 14.33
C ASN A 297 -15.09 -5.01 15.48
N MET A 298 -16.35 -5.41 15.57
CA MET A 298 -16.86 -6.40 16.53
C MET A 298 -16.75 -5.97 18.00
N ARG A 299 -16.79 -4.66 18.27
CA ARG A 299 -16.78 -4.10 19.63
C ARG A 299 -17.95 -4.66 20.44
N SER A 300 -17.66 -5.10 21.67
CA SER A 300 -18.66 -5.57 22.62
C SER A 300 -19.57 -4.43 23.09
N MET A 301 -20.70 -4.79 23.69
CA MET A 301 -21.60 -3.82 24.34
C MET A 301 -21.19 -3.57 25.80
N GLY A 302 -21.63 -2.43 26.35
CA GLY A 302 -21.43 -2.08 27.76
C GLY A 302 -19.97 -1.81 28.14
N ARG A 303 -19.65 -2.01 29.43
CA ARG A 303 -18.34 -1.71 30.03
C ARG A 303 -17.18 -2.42 29.32
N LYS A 304 -17.36 -3.69 28.95
CA LYS A 304 -16.35 -4.45 28.20
C LYS A 304 -15.98 -3.76 26.89
N GLY A 305 -16.97 -3.27 26.14
CA GLY A 305 -16.75 -2.54 24.90
C GLY A 305 -15.96 -1.24 25.09
N ALA A 306 -16.19 -0.52 26.18
CA ALA A 306 -15.44 0.69 26.52
C ALA A 306 -13.96 0.38 26.83
N GLU A 307 -13.69 -0.73 27.53
CA GLU A 307 -12.32 -1.17 27.82
C GLU A 307 -11.58 -1.65 26.56
N GLU A 308 -12.29 -2.34 25.66
CA GLU A 308 -11.78 -2.75 24.34
C GLU A 308 -11.41 -1.54 23.48
N GLU A 309 -12.28 -0.54 23.45
CA GLU A 309 -12.09 0.73 22.74
C GLU A 309 -10.91 1.53 23.31
N ALA A 310 -10.79 1.64 24.63
CA ALA A 310 -9.67 2.34 25.26
C ALA A 310 -8.31 1.73 24.90
N ARG A 311 -8.19 0.39 24.94
CA ARG A 311 -6.97 -0.32 24.52
C ARG A 311 -6.63 -0.08 23.06
N TYR A 312 -7.64 -0.17 22.20
CA TYR A 312 -7.48 0.06 20.77
C TYR A 312 -7.02 1.49 20.46
N LEU A 313 -7.65 2.52 21.07
CA LEU A 313 -7.25 3.92 20.92
C LEU A 313 -5.80 4.16 21.37
N GLY A 314 -5.36 3.49 22.44
CA GLY A 314 -3.99 3.58 22.94
C GLY A 314 -2.91 3.11 21.94
N ILE A 315 -3.29 2.25 20.99
CA ILE A 315 -2.41 1.76 19.93
C ILE A 315 -2.47 2.68 18.69
N THR A 316 -3.68 3.01 18.22
CA THR A 316 -3.88 3.66 16.91
C THR A 316 -3.62 5.16 16.89
N THR A 317 -3.92 5.87 17.98
CA THR A 317 -3.81 7.35 18.03
C THR A 317 -2.38 7.86 17.86
N ARG A 318 -1.37 7.03 18.17
CA ARG A 318 0.05 7.35 18.04
C ARG A 318 0.46 7.63 16.59
N LEU A 319 -0.20 6.99 15.63
CA LEU A 319 0.06 7.14 14.20
C LEU A 319 -0.62 8.37 13.57
N ARG A 320 -1.33 9.17 14.38
CA ARG A 320 -2.07 10.36 13.93
C ARG A 320 -2.93 10.10 12.67
N PRO A 321 -3.82 9.09 12.71
CA PRO A 321 -4.62 8.73 11.55
C PRO A 321 -5.63 9.81 11.18
N LEU A 322 -6.08 9.79 9.91
CA LEU A 322 -7.18 10.57 9.38
C LEU A 322 -8.46 10.36 10.20
N GLY A 323 -8.69 9.12 10.63
CA GLY A 323 -9.85 8.77 11.44
C GLY A 323 -9.67 7.47 12.21
N VAL A 324 -10.30 7.41 13.38
CA VAL A 324 -10.40 6.19 14.19
C VAL A 324 -11.86 5.92 14.45
N ARG A 325 -12.35 4.78 13.96
CA ARG A 325 -13.77 4.41 14.00
C ARG A 325 -13.96 3.14 14.81
N VAL A 326 -15.12 3.02 15.44
CA VAL A 326 -15.47 1.84 16.24
C VAL A 326 -16.87 1.41 15.85
N ILE A 327 -17.02 0.14 15.46
CA ILE A 327 -18.29 -0.41 15.00
C ILE A 327 -18.71 -1.61 15.87
N PRO A 328 -20.02 -1.73 16.17
CA PRO A 328 -20.51 -2.73 17.12
C PRO A 328 -20.51 -4.13 16.52
N ARG A 329 -20.42 -5.15 17.37
CA ARG A 329 -20.70 -6.53 16.96
C ARG A 329 -22.20 -6.72 16.66
N ASP A 330 -22.50 -7.30 15.50
CA ASP A 330 -23.84 -7.75 15.14
C ASP A 330 -23.80 -9.13 14.47
N ALA A 331 -23.57 -10.16 15.28
CA ALA A 331 -23.40 -11.54 14.78
C ALA A 331 -24.65 -12.05 14.06
N ARG A 332 -25.85 -11.64 14.50
CA ARG A 332 -27.12 -12.10 13.90
C ARG A 332 -27.27 -11.59 12.47
N SER A 333 -27.03 -10.30 12.24
CA SER A 333 -27.14 -9.73 10.89
C SER A 333 -26.05 -10.25 9.97
N ILE A 334 -24.83 -10.47 10.49
CA ILE A 334 -23.73 -11.09 9.72
C ILE A 334 -24.07 -12.51 9.30
N SER A 335 -24.48 -13.38 10.24
CA SER A 335 -24.82 -14.76 9.90
C SER A 335 -25.98 -14.85 8.91
N ALA A 336 -26.94 -13.93 8.99
CA ALA A 336 -28.03 -13.86 8.03
C ALA A 336 -27.54 -13.40 6.63
N ALA A 337 -26.67 -12.39 6.58
CA ALA A 337 -26.03 -11.91 5.34
C ALA A 337 -25.20 -13.01 4.66
N GLU A 338 -24.39 -13.75 5.41
CA GLU A 338 -23.60 -14.87 4.91
C GLU A 338 -24.49 -16.02 4.41
N ALA A 339 -25.53 -16.37 5.16
CA ALA A 339 -26.47 -17.43 4.78
C ALA A 339 -27.24 -17.09 3.49
N GLN A 340 -27.58 -15.82 3.29
CA GLN A 340 -28.30 -15.33 2.11
C GLN A 340 -27.37 -14.90 0.98
N LYS A 341 -26.04 -14.88 1.22
CA LYS A 341 -25.01 -14.39 0.30
C LYS A 341 -25.31 -12.99 -0.24
N SER A 342 -25.62 -12.08 0.69
CA SER A 342 -26.19 -10.76 0.41
C SER A 342 -25.64 -9.73 1.38
N THR A 343 -25.82 -8.45 1.08
CA THR A 343 -25.35 -7.33 1.90
C THR A 343 -26.22 -7.10 3.13
N LEU A 344 -25.70 -6.36 4.12
CA LEU A 344 -26.42 -6.04 5.34
C LEU A 344 -27.68 -5.21 5.09
N ILE A 345 -27.64 -4.31 4.10
CA ILE A 345 -28.80 -3.47 3.78
C ILE A 345 -29.96 -4.28 3.22
N GLU A 346 -29.66 -5.31 2.43
CA GLU A 346 -30.64 -6.24 1.85
C GLU A 346 -31.24 -7.17 2.92
N VAL A 347 -30.41 -7.68 3.83
CA VAL A 347 -30.86 -8.64 4.85
C VAL A 347 -31.48 -7.98 6.08
N ASN A 348 -30.90 -6.89 6.57
CA ASN A 348 -31.37 -6.18 7.75
C ASN A 348 -31.04 -4.68 7.69
N ALA A 349 -31.87 -3.92 6.99
CA ALA A 349 -31.76 -2.45 6.89
C ALA A 349 -31.76 -1.72 8.24
N ARG A 350 -32.22 -2.35 9.34
CA ARG A 350 -32.24 -1.76 10.69
C ARG A 350 -31.04 -2.15 11.56
N SER A 351 -30.13 -3.00 11.05
CA SER A 351 -28.94 -3.44 11.77
C SER A 351 -28.13 -2.26 12.31
N VAL A 352 -27.69 -2.36 13.56
CA VAL A 352 -26.81 -1.36 14.19
C VAL A 352 -25.44 -1.31 13.52
N LEU A 353 -24.94 -2.46 13.05
CA LEU A 353 -23.69 -2.54 12.29
C LEU A 353 -23.85 -1.87 10.93
N ARG A 354 -24.93 -2.16 10.20
CA ARG A 354 -25.25 -1.52 8.91
C ARG A 354 -25.27 0.00 9.04
N LYS A 355 -25.97 0.54 10.04
CA LYS A 355 -26.02 1.99 10.31
C LYS A 355 -24.65 2.58 10.63
N ALA A 356 -23.81 1.85 11.37
CA ALA A 356 -22.45 2.27 11.66
C ALA A 356 -21.61 2.32 10.37
N ILE A 357 -21.74 1.32 9.49
CA ILE A 357 -21.05 1.27 8.18
C ILE A 357 -21.55 2.39 7.25
N ALA A 358 -22.86 2.64 7.21
CA ALA A 358 -23.44 3.75 6.44
C ALA A 358 -22.87 5.11 6.87
N LYS A 359 -22.60 5.30 8.18
CA LYS A 359 -21.93 6.50 8.68
C LYS A 359 -20.49 6.61 8.12
N ILE A 360 -19.73 5.52 8.12
CA ILE A 360 -18.38 5.50 7.51
C ILE A 360 -18.46 5.90 6.04
N ALA A 361 -19.38 5.29 5.28
CA ALA A 361 -19.57 5.61 3.87
C ALA A 361 -19.94 7.08 3.65
N SER A 362 -20.78 7.67 4.52
CA SER A 362 -21.15 9.10 4.41
C SER A 362 -19.99 10.07 4.66
N GLU A 363 -19.04 9.68 5.53
CA GLU A 363 -17.84 10.49 5.80
C GLU A 363 -16.90 10.55 4.57
N MET A 364 -16.96 9.53 3.70
CA MET A 364 -16.15 9.45 2.48
C MET A 364 -16.75 10.20 1.27
N GLN A 365 -17.97 10.74 1.43
CA GLN A 365 -18.67 11.49 0.38
C GLN A 365 -18.41 13.00 0.44
N ALA A 366 -17.85 13.48 1.56
CA ALA A 366 -17.47 14.86 1.80
C ALA A 366 -16.08 15.14 1.22
#